data_AF-A0A356ZCC3-F1
#
_entry.id   AF-A0A356ZCC3-F1
#
_cell.length_a   1.000
_cell.length_b   1.000
_cell.length_c   1.000
_cell.angle_alpha   90.00
_cell.angle_beta   90.00
_cell.angle_gamma   90.00
#
_symmetry.space_group_name_H-M   'P 1'
#
loop_
_entity.id
_entity.type
_entity.pdbx_description
1 polymer ?
#
loop_
_entity_poly.entity_id
_entity_poly.type
_entity_poly.pdbx_seq_one_letter_code
_entity_poly.pdbx_strand_id
1 'polypeptide(L)'
;MQMVITGLIVVLLLVLVVPFVNKTVEENLEPFLFVMGVAASIISGIMSMELALKAMEEPIMIASAVFIAGALFFLLHNQFQTFINKVLT
;
A
#
# COMPACT_ATOMS: atom_id res chain seq x y z
N MET A 1 -1.31 4.37 27.95
CA MET A 1 -0.91 5.32 26.90
C MET A 1 0.53 5.12 26.43
N GLN A 2 1.53 5.21 27.32
CA GLN A 2 2.94 5.05 26.94
C GLN A 2 3.25 3.66 26.31
N MET A 3 2.66 2.58 26.85
CA MET A 3 2.83 1.22 26.32
C MET A 3 2.24 1.03 24.90
N VAL A 4 1.13 1.69 24.59
CA VAL A 4 0.48 1.62 23.26
C VAL A 4 1.32 2.35 22.23
N ILE A 5 1.82 3.54 22.57
CA ILE A 5 2.69 4.33 21.69
C ILE A 5 3.99 3.57 21.40
N THR A 6 4.61 2.98 22.43
CA THR A 6 5.79 2.13 22.24
C THR A 6 5.49 0.94 21.33
N GLY A 7 4.36 0.26 21.51
CA GLY A 7 3.96 -0.85 20.64
C GLY A 7 3.78 -0.45 19.17
N LEU A 8 3.12 0.68 18.91
CA LEU A 8 2.95 1.21 17.55
C LEU A 8 4.26 1.66 16.92
N ILE A 9 5.18 2.25 17.69
CA ILE A 9 6.52 2.59 17.21
C ILE A 9 7.29 1.33 16.80
N VAL A 10 7.19 0.24 17.59
CA VAL A 10 7.81 -1.04 17.24
C VAL A 10 7.21 -1.59 15.95
N VAL A 11 5.89 -1.59 15.80
CA VAL A 11 5.22 -2.02 14.57
C VAL A 11 5.69 -1.20 13.37
N LEU A 12 5.78 0.12 13.51
CA LEU A 12 6.28 1.00 12.46
C LEU A 12 7.71 0.66 12.04
N LEU A 13 8.62 0.48 13.02
CA LEU A 13 10.00 0.11 12.74
C LEU A 13 10.10 -1.26 12.05
N LEU A 14 9.28 -2.24 12.45
CA LEU A 14 9.23 -3.54 11.81
C LEU A 14 8.75 -3.43 10.36
N VAL A 15 7.66 -2.71 10.11
CA VAL A 15 7.12 -2.51 8.76
C VAL A 15 8.15 -1.84 7.85
N LEU A 16 8.94 -0.91 8.37
CA LEU A 16 9.95 -0.22 7.58
C LEU A 16 11.22 -1.03 7.38
N VAL A 17 11.68 -1.83 8.35
CA VAL A 17 13.01 -2.47 8.28
C VAL A 17 12.93 -3.91 7.74
N VAL A 18 11.96 -4.69 8.20
CA VAL A 18 11.84 -6.12 7.85
C VAL A 18 11.76 -6.40 6.34
N PRO A 19 11.00 -5.65 5.52
CA PRO A 19 10.94 -5.94 4.09
C PRO A 19 12.26 -5.75 3.36
N PHE A 20 13.13 -4.83 3.81
CA PHE A 20 14.45 -4.65 3.20
C PHE A 20 15.48 -5.69 3.66
N VAL A 21 15.23 -6.36 4.78
CA VAL A 21 16.15 -7.37 5.34
C VAL A 21 15.78 -8.77 4.89
N ASN A 22 14.48 -9.06 4.70
CA ASN A 22 14.00 -10.39 4.35
C ASN A 22 13.31 -10.40 2.98
N LYS A 23 13.96 -11.04 2.01
CA LYS A 23 13.47 -11.18 0.63
C LYS A 23 12.12 -11.91 0.54
N THR A 24 11.82 -12.85 1.43
CA THR A 24 10.50 -13.51 1.47
C THR A 24 9.39 -12.53 1.86
N VAL A 25 9.69 -11.59 2.76
CA VAL A 25 8.75 -10.53 3.16
C VAL A 25 8.63 -9.50 2.04
N GLU A 26 9.73 -9.16 1.37
CA GLU A 26 9.75 -8.29 0.19
C GLU A 26 8.89 -8.82 -0.97
N GLU A 27 8.95 -10.13 -1.24
CA GLU A 27 8.14 -10.75 -2.30
C GLU A 27 6.66 -10.87 -1.90
N ASN A 28 6.35 -10.87 -0.60
CA ASN A 28 4.99 -11.04 -0.05
C ASN A 28 4.60 -9.85 0.84
N LEU A 29 4.82 -8.62 0.36
CA LEU A 29 4.59 -7.41 1.14
C LEU A 29 3.14 -7.23 1.58
N GLU A 30 2.18 -7.55 0.73
CA GLU A 30 0.76 -7.38 1.05
C GLU A 30 0.31 -8.23 2.26
N PRO A 31 0.53 -9.57 2.27
CA PRO A 31 0.24 -10.39 3.44
C PRO A 31 0.97 -9.91 4.71
N PHE A 32 2.23 -9.47 4.58
CA PHE A 32 2.99 -8.94 5.70
C PHE A 32 2.37 -7.66 6.27
N LEU A 33 2.09 -6.68 5.41
CA LEU A 33 1.46 -5.41 5.80
C LEU A 33 0.08 -5.64 6.42
N PHE A 34 -0.68 -6.62 5.92
CA PHE A 34 -1.95 -7.01 6.51
C PHE A 34 -1.80 -7.51 7.95
N VAL A 35 -0.89 -8.46 8.20
CA VAL A 35 -0.63 -8.99 9.55
C VAL A 35 -0.15 -7.88 10.50
N MET A 36 0.75 -7.01 10.03
CA MET A 36 1.24 -5.89 10.83
C MET A 36 0.12 -4.86 11.13
N GLY A 37 -0.78 -4.61 10.18
CA GLY A 37 -1.95 -3.76 10.36
C GLY A 37 -2.94 -4.31 11.38
N VAL A 38 -3.22 -5.62 11.34
CA VAL A 38 -4.05 -6.30 12.35
C VAL A 38 -3.40 -6.25 13.72
N ALA A 39 -2.09 -6.47 13.81
CA ALA A 39 -1.37 -6.34 15.07
C ALA A 39 -1.46 -4.90 15.63
N ALA A 40 -1.31 -3.88 14.78
CA ALA A 40 -1.45 -2.47 15.17
C ALA A 40 -2.87 -2.13 15.65
N SER A 41 -3.91 -2.63 14.99
CA SER A 41 -5.31 -2.37 15.36
C SER A 41 -5.66 -3.01 16.72
N ILE A 42 -5.11 -4.19 17.01
CA ILE A 42 -5.25 -4.86 18.31
C ILE A 42 -4.52 -4.08 19.40
N ILE A 43 -3.26 -3.69 19.17
CA ILE A 43 -2.45 -2.94 20.15
C ILE A 43 -3.08 -1.57 20.48
N SER A 44 -3.66 -0.90 19.48
CA SER A 44 -4.32 0.39 19.65
C SER A 44 -5.76 0.29 20.15
N GLY A 45 -6.35 -0.92 20.19
CA GLY A 45 -7.72 -1.14 20.65
C GLY A 45 -8.81 -0.56 19.74
N ILE A 46 -8.48 -0.29 18.47
CA ILE A 46 -9.41 0.33 17.50
C ILE A 46 -10.14 -0.69 16.62
N MET A 47 -10.07 -1.98 16.97
CA MET A 47 -10.66 -3.04 16.17
C MET A 47 -12.19 -2.92 16.17
N SER A 48 -12.74 -2.30 15.12
CA SER A 48 -14.17 -2.06 14.95
C SER A 48 -14.68 -2.61 13.62
N MET A 49 -16.00 -2.83 13.52
CA MET A 49 -16.63 -3.21 12.26
C MET A 49 -16.51 -2.11 11.21
N GLU A 50 -16.49 -0.84 11.62
CA GLU A 50 -16.26 0.29 10.73
C GLU A 50 -14.85 0.25 10.11
N LEU A 51 -13.82 -0.08 10.90
CA LEU A 51 -12.46 -0.28 10.37
C LEU A 51 -12.41 -1.42 9.35
N ALA A 52 -13.12 -2.52 9.60
CA ALA A 52 -13.16 -3.65 8.66
C ALA A 52 -13.85 -3.26 7.34
N LEU A 53 -14.99 -2.55 7.39
CA LEU A 53 -15.65 -2.04 6.19
C LEU A 53 -14.75 -1.08 5.43
N LYS A 54 -14.10 -0.15 6.13
CA LYS A 54 -13.20 0.82 5.52
C LYS A 54 -12.02 0.14 4.82
N ALA A 55 -11.43 -0.87 5.45
CA ALA A 55 -10.33 -1.65 4.89
C ALA A 55 -10.72 -2.43 3.61
N MET A 56 -12.01 -2.74 3.41
CA MET A 56 -12.50 -3.37 2.18
C MET A 56 -12.81 -2.36 1.07
N GLU A 57 -13.22 -1.14 1.42
CA GLU A 57 -13.53 -0.09 0.44
C GLU A 57 -12.26 0.54 -0.17
N GLU A 58 -11.20 0.73 0.62
CA GLU A 58 -9.97 1.38 0.15
C GLU A 58 -9.27 0.67 -1.03
N PRO A 59 -9.10 -0.67 -1.04
CA PRO A 59 -8.51 -1.38 -2.18
C PRO A 59 -9.26 -1.16 -3.50
N ILE A 60 -10.58 -0.97 -3.44
CA ILE A 60 -11.42 -0.76 -4.64
C ILE A 60 -11.11 0.61 -5.27
N MET A 61 -10.95 1.64 -4.44
CA MET A 61 -10.57 2.98 -4.90
C MET A 61 -9.17 2.99 -5.53
N ILE A 62 -8.21 2.27 -4.93
CA ILE A 62 -6.84 2.19 -5.46
C ILE A 62 -6.84 1.41 -6.78
N ALA A 63 -7.49 0.24 -6.82
CA ALA A 63 -7.55 -0.60 -8.01
C ALA A 63 -8.23 0.14 -9.17
N SER A 64 -9.34 0.84 -8.91
CA SER A 64 -10.03 1.63 -9.94
C SER A 64 -9.17 2.79 -10.46
N ALA A 65 -8.46 3.50 -9.58
CA ALA A 65 -7.56 4.58 -9.99
C ALA A 65 -6.42 4.07 -10.88
N VAL A 66 -5.76 2.98 -10.49
CA VAL A 66 -4.69 2.35 -11.29
C VAL A 66 -5.24 1.80 -12.60
N PHE A 67 -6.44 1.21 -12.59
CA PHE A 67 -7.10 0.70 -13.79
C PHE A 67 -7.41 1.82 -14.79
N ILE A 68 -7.98 2.94 -14.33
CA ILE A 68 -8.28 4.10 -15.18
C ILE A 68 -6.99 4.69 -15.73
N ALA A 69 -5.95 4.87 -14.89
CA ALA A 69 -4.66 5.38 -15.33
C ALA A 69 -4.02 4.46 -16.38
N GLY A 70 -4.07 3.14 -16.17
CA GLY A 70 -3.60 2.13 -17.11
C GLY A 70 -4.38 2.14 -18.43
N ALA A 71 -5.71 2.22 -18.38
CA ALA A 71 -6.56 2.31 -19.55
C ALA A 71 -6.31 3.59 -20.35
N LEU A 72 -6.15 4.73 -19.67
CA LEU A 72 -5.84 6.02 -20.28
C LEU A 72 -4.45 5.97 -20.95
N PHE A 73 -3.45 5.40 -20.29
CA PHE A 73 -2.12 5.21 -20.86
C PHE A 73 -2.17 4.31 -22.10
N PHE A 74 -2.95 3.21 -22.04
CA PHE A 74 -3.15 2.33 -23.19
C PHE A 74 -3.82 3.04 -24.37
N LEU A 75 -4.75 3.98 -24.15
CA LEU A 75 -5.37 4.73 -25.24
C LEU A 75 -4.43 5.82 -25.81
N LEU A 76 -3.62 6.44 -24.96
CA LEU A 76 -2.74 7.55 -25.34
C LEU A 76 -1.33 7.12 -25.75
N HIS A 77 -1.01 5.82 -25.68
CA HIS A 77 0.35 5.30 -25.91
C HIS A 77 0.95 5.78 -27.24
N ASN A 78 0.14 5.88 -28.30
CA ASN A 78 0.58 6.37 -29.62
C ASN A 78 0.97 7.86 -29.62
N GLN A 79 0.24 8.69 -28.88
CA GLN A 79 0.56 10.11 -28.75
C GLN A 79 1.79 10.31 -27.86
N PHE A 80 1.92 9.52 -26.79
CA PHE A 80 3.12 9.51 -25.95
C PHE A 80 4.38 9.14 -26.74
N GLN A 81 4.33 8.07 -27.56
CA GLN A 81 5.45 7.67 -28.44
C GLN A 81 5.87 8.79 -29.39
N THR A 82 4.89 9.46 -30.00
CA THR A 82 5.15 10.56 -30.94
C THR A 82 5.72 11.79 -30.23
N PHE A 83 5.23 12.11 -29.04
CA PHE A 83 5.72 13.21 -28.22
C PHE A 83 7.15 12.97 -27.73
N ILE A 84 7.46 11.76 -27.23
CA ILE A 84 8.81 11.40 -26.78
C ILE A 84 9.81 11.53 -27.92
N ASN A 85 9.50 10.98 -29.11
CA ASN A 85 10.41 11.08 -30.26
C ASN A 85 10.65 12.52 -30.72
N LYS A 86 9.65 13.40 -30.56
CA LYS A 86 9.75 14.82 -30.92
C LYS A 86 10.50 15.66 -29.88
N VAL A 87 10.60 15.20 -28.63
CA VAL A 87 11.37 15.85 -27.57
C VAL A 87 12.82 15.37 -27.55
N LEU A 88 13.06 14.11 -27.94
CA LEU A 88 14.41 13.52 -27.97
C LEU A 88 15.20 13.80 -29.26
N THR A 89 14.56 14.30 -30.32
CA THR A 89 15.18 14.68 -31.61
C THR A 89 15.08 16.18 -31.80
#